data_AF-A0AAI8V0B8-F1
#
_entry.id   AF-A0AAI8V0B8-F1
#
_cell.length_a   1.000
_cell.length_b   1.000
_cell.length_c   1.000
_cell.angle_alpha   90.00
_cell.angle_beta   90.00
_cell.angle_gamma   90.00
#
_symmetry.space_group_name_H-M   'P 1'
#
loop_
_entity.id
_entity.type
_entity.pdbx_description
1 polymer ?
#
loop_
_entity_poly.entity_id
_entity_poly.type
_entity_poly.pdbx_seq_one_letter_code
_entity_poly.pdbx_strand_id
1 'polypeptide(L)'
;MIVADRRAIVTPWEHLRLPHEVDGSAGAFRAPLSTYILGMDNDYEDIQAWLALHKSPATQRAYRKEAERLILWAIVARGKALSSLTTKDATTIGHFCTDPRRASAGLDPRGHTRRRTGARLSTTSRRARSPMR
;
A
#
# COMPACT_ATOMS: atom_id res chain seq x y z
N MET A 1 4.50 -3.39 15.80
CA MET A 1 3.86 -2.07 15.66
C MET A 1 4.67 -1.27 14.67
N ILE A 2 4.16 -0.99 13.46
CA ILE A 2 4.80 0.04 12.64
C ILE A 2 4.66 1.33 13.43
N VAL A 3 5.76 1.92 13.86
CA VAL A 3 5.75 3.34 14.23
C VAL A 3 6.03 4.11 12.95
N ALA A 4 5.18 3.91 11.94
CA ALA A 4 5.02 4.90 10.89
C ALA A 4 4.19 5.98 11.58
N ASP A 5 4.88 7.00 12.09
CA ASP A 5 4.19 8.20 12.56
C ASP A 5 3.20 8.59 11.45
N ARG A 6 1.92 8.67 11.81
CA ARG A 6 0.83 9.09 10.91
C ARG A 6 1.04 10.51 10.38
N ARG A 7 2.07 11.21 10.85
CA ARG A 7 2.69 12.37 10.20
C ARG A 7 3.76 11.85 9.24
N ALA A 8 3.43 11.74 7.96
CA ALA A 8 4.32 11.30 6.89
C ALA A 8 5.65 12.09 6.85
N ILE A 9 6.60 11.65 7.66
CA ILE A 9 8.02 11.86 7.49
C ILE A 9 8.46 10.64 6.70
N VAL A 10 8.85 10.87 5.45
CA VAL A 10 9.56 9.89 4.62
C VAL A 10 10.62 9.26 5.51
N THR A 11 10.37 8.00 5.91
CA THR A 11 11.09 7.33 6.99
C THR A 11 12.38 6.82 6.40
N PRO A 12 13.55 7.33 6.86
CA PRO A 12 14.83 6.98 6.28
C PRO A 12 14.94 5.47 6.12
N TRP A 13 15.41 5.03 4.94
CA TRP A 13 15.54 3.62 4.60
C TRP A 13 16.11 2.77 5.75
N GLU A 14 17.18 3.22 6.42
CA GLU A 14 17.81 2.53 7.56
C GLU A 14 16.86 2.23 8.74
N HIS A 15 15.83 3.05 8.93
CA HIS A 15 14.83 2.94 9.99
C HIS A 15 13.52 2.30 9.51
N LEU A 16 13.40 1.99 8.22
CA LEU A 16 12.19 1.40 7.68
C LEU A 16 12.01 -0.02 8.25
N ARG A 17 10.85 -0.25 8.86
CA ARG A 17 10.43 -1.57 9.36
C ARG A 17 9.03 -1.84 8.83
N LEU A 18 8.95 -2.79 7.90
CA LEU A 18 7.71 -3.15 7.22
C LEU A 18 6.99 -4.26 8.00
N PRO A 19 5.66 -4.17 8.17
CA PRO A 19 4.86 -5.33 8.55
C PRO A 19 4.98 -6.45 7.54
N HIS A 20 4.84 -7.66 8.03
CA HIS A 20 4.84 -8.84 7.18
C HIS A 20 3.75 -8.80 6.09
N GLU A 21 2.59 -8.20 6.37
CA GLU A 21 1.47 -8.14 5.42
C GLU A 21 1.77 -7.30 4.17
N VAL A 22 2.79 -6.43 4.24
CA VAL A 22 3.16 -5.50 3.17
C VAL A 22 4.66 -5.46 2.89
N ASP A 23 5.44 -6.40 3.46
CA ASP A 23 6.89 -6.50 3.24
C ASP A 23 7.24 -7.07 1.85
N GLY A 24 6.27 -7.74 1.22
CA GLY A 24 6.42 -8.33 -0.12
C GLY A 24 6.93 -9.75 -0.16
N SER A 25 7.15 -10.39 0.99
CA SER A 25 7.49 -11.81 1.08
C SER A 25 6.42 -12.73 0.43
N ALA A 26 5.16 -12.35 0.58
CA ALA A 26 4.02 -12.97 -0.11
C ALA A 26 3.54 -12.17 -1.34
N GLY A 27 4.44 -11.43 -1.99
CA GLY A 27 4.13 -10.57 -3.13
C GLY A 27 3.48 -11.29 -4.31
N ALA A 28 2.39 -10.75 -4.86
CA ALA A 28 1.63 -11.39 -5.95
C ALA A 28 2.45 -11.58 -7.24
N PHE A 29 3.48 -10.76 -7.44
CA PHE A 29 4.38 -10.80 -8.58
C PHE A 29 5.83 -11.08 -8.18
N ARG A 30 6.06 -11.65 -6.98
CA ARG A 30 7.39 -12.10 -6.56
C ARG A 30 7.80 -13.31 -7.39
N ALA A 31 9.01 -13.26 -7.94
CA ALA A 31 9.57 -14.39 -8.67
C ALA A 31 9.81 -15.56 -7.71
N PRO A 32 9.63 -16.82 -8.16
CA PRO A 32 10.02 -17.99 -7.37
C PRO A 32 11.50 -17.91 -6.98
N LEU A 33 11.83 -18.27 -5.73
CA LEU A 33 13.22 -18.21 -5.23
C LEU A 33 14.21 -18.99 -6.10
N SER A 34 13.75 -20.07 -6.73
CA SER A 34 14.56 -20.89 -7.65
C SER A 34 15.03 -20.15 -8.90
N THR A 35 14.34 -19.08 -9.31
CA THR A 35 14.70 -18.27 -10.48
C THR A 35 15.10 -16.84 -10.12
N TYR A 36 15.11 -16.51 -8.83
CA TYR A 36 15.33 -15.16 -8.36
C TYR A 36 16.82 -14.87 -8.15
N ILE A 37 17.39 -14.03 -9.02
CA ILE A 37 18.84 -13.77 -9.12
C ILE A 37 19.44 -13.23 -7.81
N LEU A 38 18.68 -12.42 -7.05
CA LEU A 38 19.15 -11.84 -5.80
C LEU A 38 18.87 -12.75 -4.59
N GLY A 39 17.92 -13.69 -4.68
CA GLY A 39 17.64 -14.66 -3.61
C GLY A 39 17.14 -14.07 -2.28
N MET A 40 16.59 -12.86 -2.26
CA MET A 40 16.06 -12.24 -1.04
C MET A 40 14.58 -12.55 -0.80
N ASP A 41 14.16 -12.42 0.45
CA ASP A 41 12.85 -12.91 0.91
C ASP A 41 11.78 -11.83 0.97
N ASN A 42 12.12 -10.54 0.82
CA ASN A 42 11.16 -9.44 0.83
C ASN A 42 11.63 -8.23 -0.01
N ASP A 43 10.73 -7.26 -0.24
CA ASP A 43 10.98 -6.14 -1.16
C ASP A 43 12.06 -5.19 -0.64
N TYR A 44 12.19 -5.10 0.68
CA TYR A 44 13.20 -4.27 1.33
C TYR A 44 14.59 -4.84 1.10
N GLU A 45 14.79 -6.14 1.33
CA GLU A 45 16.06 -6.82 1.09
C GLU A 45 16.45 -6.79 -0.39
N ASP A 46 15.48 -6.95 -1.29
CA ASP A 46 15.69 -6.85 -2.75
C ASP A 46 16.30 -5.52 -3.17
N ILE A 47 15.68 -4.43 -2.72
CA ILE A 47 16.17 -3.10 -3.04
C ILE A 47 17.51 -2.86 -2.36
N GLN A 48 17.73 -3.34 -1.14
CA GLN A 48 19.00 -3.21 -0.46
C GLN A 48 20.12 -3.94 -1.22
N ALA A 49 19.88 -5.16 -1.67
CA ALA A 49 20.82 -5.92 -2.50
C ALA A 49 21.09 -5.22 -3.83
N TRP A 50 20.04 -4.72 -4.50
CA TRP A 50 20.16 -3.95 -5.74
C TRP A 50 20.96 -2.64 -5.58
N LEU A 51 20.76 -1.91 -4.47
CA LEU A 51 21.52 -0.70 -4.16
C LEU A 51 23.01 -1.00 -3.95
N ALA A 52 23.34 -2.14 -3.33
CA ALA A 52 24.72 -2.55 -3.09
C ALA A 52 25.52 -2.82 -4.39
N LEU A 53 24.85 -3.10 -5.52
CA LEU A 53 25.50 -3.30 -6.83
C LEU A 53 26.08 -2.00 -7.43
N HIS A 54 25.61 -0.84 -6.98
CA HIS A 54 26.00 0.44 -7.57
C HIS A 54 27.28 0.97 -6.93
N LYS A 55 28.29 1.33 -7.73
CA LYS A 55 29.60 1.75 -7.20
C LYS A 55 29.64 3.19 -6.67
N SER A 56 28.78 4.07 -7.17
CA SER A 56 28.78 5.50 -6.80
C SER A 56 27.95 5.75 -5.54
N PRO A 57 28.54 6.32 -4.46
CA PRO A 57 27.77 6.69 -3.27
C PRO A 57 26.69 7.73 -3.54
N ALA A 58 26.91 8.64 -4.51
CA ALA A 58 25.91 9.63 -4.89
C ALA A 58 24.70 8.99 -5.57
N THR A 59 24.95 8.05 -6.48
CA THR A 59 23.91 7.28 -7.16
C THR A 59 23.14 6.40 -6.18
N GLN A 60 23.83 5.69 -5.29
CA GLN A 60 23.17 4.90 -4.25
C GLN A 60 22.24 5.74 -3.38
N ARG A 61 22.68 6.94 -2.93
CA ARG A 61 21.84 7.83 -2.12
C ARG A 61 20.61 8.31 -2.89
N ALA A 62 20.77 8.69 -4.16
CA ALA A 62 19.65 9.10 -5.00
C ALA A 62 18.64 7.96 -5.18
N TYR A 63 19.12 6.76 -5.53
CA TYR A 63 18.26 5.58 -5.71
C TYR A 63 17.58 5.13 -4.42
N ARG A 64 18.29 5.16 -3.29
CA ARG A 64 17.70 4.89 -1.97
C ARG A 64 16.53 5.83 -1.68
N LYS A 65 16.71 7.13 -1.93
CA LYS A 65 15.67 8.14 -1.70
C LYS A 65 14.43 7.90 -2.57
N GLU A 66 14.61 7.48 -3.82
CA GLU A 66 13.49 7.16 -4.71
C GLU A 66 12.81 5.84 -4.33
N ALA A 67 13.58 4.81 -3.96
CA ALA A 67 13.05 3.53 -3.54
C ALA A 67 12.27 3.62 -2.23
N GLU A 68 12.76 4.41 -1.26
CA GLU A 68 12.05 4.73 -0.03
C GLU A 68 10.69 5.36 -0.32
N ARG A 69 10.66 6.34 -1.24
CA ARG A 69 9.42 7.01 -1.64
C ARG A 69 8.44 6.03 -2.28
N LEU A 70 8.94 5.15 -3.15
CA LEU A 70 8.13 4.14 -3.84
C LEU A 70 7.52 3.12 -2.88
N ILE A 71 8.31 2.56 -1.95
CA ILE A 71 7.79 1.61 -0.95
C ILE A 71 6.75 2.28 -0.06
N LEU A 72 7.05 3.47 0.47
CA LEU A 72 6.13 4.19 1.34
C LEU A 72 4.83 4.54 0.62
N TRP A 73 4.90 4.91 -0.66
CA TRP A 73 3.71 5.11 -1.48
C TRP A 73 2.89 3.83 -1.63
N ALA A 74 3.52 2.71 -1.98
CA ALA A 74 2.84 1.43 -2.15
C ALA A 74 2.06 1.04 -0.88
N ILE A 75 2.68 1.24 0.28
CA ILE A 75 2.10 0.90 1.57
C ILE A 75 1.02 1.91 1.99
N VAL A 76 1.32 3.21 1.98
CA VAL A 76 0.42 4.24 2.50
C VAL A 76 -0.76 4.51 1.57
N ALA A 77 -0.52 4.55 0.26
CA ALA A 77 -1.54 4.91 -0.73
C ALA A 77 -2.28 3.71 -1.31
N ARG A 78 -1.66 2.53 -1.38
CA ARG A 78 -2.28 1.32 -1.93
C ARG A 78 -2.55 0.24 -0.89
N GLY A 79 -1.89 0.27 0.27
CA GLY A 79 -1.97 -0.81 1.26
C GLY A 79 -1.36 -2.11 0.75
N LYS A 80 -0.35 -2.03 -0.13
CA LYS A 80 0.26 -3.18 -0.81
C LYS A 80 1.76 -3.18 -0.66
N ALA A 81 2.35 -4.37 -0.69
CA ALA A 81 3.76 -4.56 -0.99
C ALA A 81 4.11 -4.04 -2.40
N LEU A 82 5.37 -3.67 -2.61
CA LEU A 82 5.89 -3.21 -3.90
C LEU A 82 5.79 -4.32 -4.95
N SER A 83 6.13 -5.56 -4.60
CA SER A 83 5.97 -6.76 -5.43
C SER A 83 4.52 -7.19 -5.67
N SER A 84 3.53 -6.47 -5.13
CA SER A 84 2.09 -6.68 -5.37
C SER A 84 1.45 -5.54 -6.15
N LEU A 85 2.23 -4.55 -6.59
CA LEU A 85 1.72 -3.45 -7.41
C LEU A 85 1.42 -3.92 -8.82
N THR A 86 0.26 -3.53 -9.32
CA THR A 86 -0.14 -3.75 -10.71
C THR A 86 0.22 -2.54 -11.58
N THR A 87 0.24 -2.71 -12.90
CA THR A 87 0.38 -1.58 -13.85
C THR A 87 -0.66 -0.48 -13.61
N LYS A 88 -1.87 -0.85 -13.19
CA LYS A 88 -2.94 0.09 -12.85
C LYS A 88 -2.61 0.92 -11.60
N ASP A 89 -1.91 0.33 -10.63
CA ASP A 89 -1.48 1.07 -9.44
C ASP A 89 -0.42 2.11 -9.83
N ALA A 90 0.54 1.72 -10.69
CA ALA A 90 1.68 2.54 -11.08
C ALA A 90 1.32 3.84 -11.82
N THR A 91 0.12 3.96 -12.40
CA THR A 91 -0.31 5.21 -13.08
C THR A 91 -0.53 6.37 -12.11
N THR A 92 -0.66 6.10 -10.81
CA THR A 92 -0.97 7.14 -9.80
C THR A 92 0.26 7.64 -9.04
N ILE A 93 1.45 7.05 -9.27
CA ILE A 93 2.66 7.36 -8.50
C ILE A 93 3.17 8.79 -8.72
N GLY A 94 2.98 9.37 -9.91
CA GLY A 94 3.49 10.69 -10.26
C GLY A 94 3.01 11.81 -9.32
N HIS A 95 1.79 11.69 -8.81
CA HIS A 95 1.22 12.64 -7.85
C HIS A 95 1.89 12.55 -6.47
N PHE A 96 2.27 11.34 -6.05
CA PHE A 96 2.95 11.12 -4.78
C PHE A 96 4.43 11.52 -4.82
N CYS A 97 5.09 11.36 -5.97
CA CYS A 97 6.48 11.79 -6.14
C CYS A 97 6.66 13.31 -6.01
N THR A 98 5.63 14.08 -6.36
CA THR A 98 5.65 15.55 -6.33
C THR A 98 5.46 16.11 -4.92
N ASP A 99 4.51 15.56 -4.15
CA ASP A 99 4.28 15.96 -2.75
C ASP A 99 3.77 14.76 -1.93
N PRO A 100 4.68 13.98 -1.31
CA PRO A 100 4.29 12.80 -0.53
C PRO A 100 3.50 13.17 0.73
N ARG A 101 3.67 14.39 1.28
CA ARG A 101 2.89 14.86 2.44
C ARG A 101 1.43 15.09 2.05
N ARG A 102 1.17 15.82 0.96
CA ARG A 102 -0.20 16.05 0.47
C ARG A 102 -0.87 14.77 0.01
N ALA A 103 -0.13 13.91 -0.69
CA ALA A 103 -0.66 12.65 -1.16
C ALA A 103 -1.09 11.75 0.01
N SER A 104 -0.33 11.72 1.12
CA SER A 104 -0.72 11.00 2.34
C SER A 104 -1.93 11.61 3.09
N ALA A 105 -2.15 12.93 2.97
CA ALA A 105 -3.27 13.62 3.64
C ALA A 105 -4.64 13.38 2.98
N GLY A 106 -4.68 13.10 1.67
CA GLY A 106 -5.91 12.77 0.94
C GLY A 106 -6.45 11.35 1.19
N LEU A 107 -5.70 10.51 1.89
CA LEU A 107 -6.02 9.12 2.22
C LEU A 107 -6.59 8.95 3.64
N ASP A 108 -7.03 10.03 4.30
CA ASP A 108 -7.75 9.93 5.58
C ASP A 108 -9.03 9.10 5.40
N PRO A 109 -9.16 7.94 6.09
CA PRO A 109 -10.39 7.13 6.07
C PRO A 109 -11.57 7.83 6.76
N ARG A 110 -11.45 9.09 7.17
CA ARG A 110 -12.58 9.91 7.64
C ARG A 110 -13.26 10.71 6.53
N GLY A 111 -12.73 10.68 5.30
CA GLY A 111 -13.29 11.43 4.16
C GLY A 111 -14.38 10.71 3.36
N HIS A 112 -14.55 9.40 3.51
CA HIS A 112 -15.72 8.73 2.95
C HIS A 112 -16.86 8.79 3.97
N THR A 113 -17.71 9.80 3.79
CA THR A 113 -19.08 9.78 4.31
C THR A 113 -19.71 8.48 3.86
N ARG A 114 -19.71 7.48 4.74
CA ARG A 114 -20.50 6.27 4.59
C ARG A 114 -21.95 6.75 4.51
N ARG A 115 -22.45 6.97 3.29
CA ARG A 115 -23.88 7.00 3.02
C ARG A 115 -24.38 5.67 3.58
N ARG A 116 -25.00 5.71 4.76
CA ARG A 116 -25.76 4.60 5.29
C ARG A 116 -26.79 4.27 4.23
N THR A 117 -26.58 3.16 3.53
CA THR A 117 -27.61 2.45 2.79
C THR A 117 -28.69 2.06 3.80
N GLY A 118 -29.61 2.99 4.04
CA GLY A 118 -30.91 2.70 4.62
C GLY A 118 -31.77 2.05 3.56
N ALA A 119 -31.44 0.83 3.15
CA ALA A 119 -32.37 -0.05 2.47
C ALA A 119 -33.42 -0.48 3.51
N ARG A 120 -34.39 0.40 3.74
CA ARG A 120 -35.60 0.08 4.49
C ARG A 120 -36.45 -0.79 3.56
N LEU A 121 -36.25 -2.11 3.62
CA LEU A 121 -37.20 -3.05 3.05
C LEU A 121 -38.52 -2.91 3.85
N SER A 122 -39.38 -2.02 3.38
CA SER A 122 -40.79 -1.98 3.78
C SER A 122 -41.56 -2.66 2.65
N THR A 123 -41.57 -3.99 2.65
CA THR A 123 -42.49 -4.74 1.81
C THR A 123 -43.85 -4.73 2.49
N THR A 124 -44.68 -3.79 2.05
CA THR A 124 -46.13 -3.85 2.19
C THR A 124 -46.64 -5.12 1.51
N SER A 125 -47.42 -5.93 2.22
CA SER A 125 -48.64 -6.62 1.74
C SER A 125 -48.85 -7.96 2.48
N ARG A 126 -49.88 -8.05 3.32
CA ARG A 126 -51.14 -8.69 2.92
C ARG A 126 -52.15 -8.64 4.07
N ARG A 127 -53.20 -7.88 3.82
CA ARG A 127 -54.47 -7.85 4.55
C ARG A 127 -55.22 -9.15 4.26
N ALA A 128 -55.73 -9.82 5.28
CA ALA A 128 -57.05 -10.47 5.35
C ALA A 128 -57.06 -11.54 6.46
N ARG A 129 -57.58 -11.17 7.64
CA ARG A 129 -58.22 -12.11 8.56
C ARG A 129 -59.53 -11.48 9.02
N SER A 130 -60.62 -12.19 8.74
CA SER A 130 -61.85 -12.36 9.54
C SER A 130 -63.01 -12.77 8.61
N PRO A 131 -64.05 -13.47 9.10
CA PRO A 131 -64.14 -14.34 10.27
C PRO A 131 -64.73 -15.74 9.92
N MET A 132 -64.74 -16.66 10.88
CA MET A 132 -65.61 -17.84 10.84
C MET A 132 -66.25 -18.01 12.22
N ARG A 133 -67.58 -18.08 12.20
CA ARG A 133 -68.57 -18.23 13.28
C ARG A 133 -69.09 -16.96 13.92
#